data_AF-A0A966JQ01-F1
#
_entry.id   AF-A0A966JQ01-F1
#
_cell.length_a   1.000
_cell.length_b   1.000
_cell.length_c   1.000
_cell.angle_alpha   90.00
_cell.angle_beta   90.00
_cell.angle_gamma   90.00
#
_symmetry.space_group_name_H-M   'P 1'
#
loop_
_entity.id
_entity.type
_entity.pdbx_description
1 polymer ?
#
loop_
_entity_poly.entity_id
_entity_poly.type
_entity_poly.pdbx_seq_one_letter_code
_entity_poly.pdbx_strand_id
1 'polypeptide(L)'
;MAYTRKDIEQQHTQYKGMMPRWEYYIRSYLGGKEYQDGKFLQEYQLELESEYFKRLAYTPLDNHARNVIDIYSSFLFRVPPTRELGTLQDDPSVDQFLDDCDYEGRTFDALMREVQNYASVYGHCWIIVDKPSTNVMTRGEELEQGIRPYLNIYTPENVLDWKYTRSPQGY
;
A
#
# COMPACT_ATOMS: atom_id res chain seq x y z
N MET A 1 -27.13 -1.25 6.46
CA MET A 1 -27.85 -1.37 5.17
C MET A 1 -27.02 -2.25 4.27
N ALA A 2 -27.60 -3.26 3.61
CA ALA A 2 -26.85 -4.07 2.66
C ALA A 2 -26.61 -3.27 1.38
N TYR A 3 -25.35 -3.18 0.94
CA TYR A 3 -25.00 -2.54 -0.32
C TYR A 3 -25.63 -3.31 -1.49
N THR A 4 -26.12 -2.59 -2.50
CA THR A 4 -26.58 -3.25 -3.72
C THR A 4 -25.38 -3.63 -4.58
N ARG A 5 -25.54 -4.62 -5.46
CA ARG A 5 -24.48 -5.03 -6.40
C ARG A 5 -23.91 -3.84 -7.20
N LYS A 6 -24.78 -2.91 -7.61
CA LYS A 6 -24.37 -1.70 -8.35
C LYS A 6 -23.47 -0.79 -7.52
N ASP A 7 -23.71 -0.71 -6.21
CA ASP A 7 -22.89 0.12 -5.31
C ASP A 7 -21.49 -0.48 -5.14
N ILE A 8 -21.36 -1.81 -5.15
CA ILE A 8 -20.07 -2.51 -5.03
C ILE A 8 -19.26 -2.44 -6.35
N GLU A 9 -19.94 -2.48 -7.49
CA GLU A 9 -19.31 -2.40 -8.82
C GLU A 9 -18.96 -0.96 -9.23
N GLN A 10 -19.39 0.05 -8.46
CA GLN A 10 -19.09 1.44 -8.74
C GLN A 10 -17.58 1.70 -8.57
N GLN A 11 -17.00 2.43 -9.52
CA GLN A 11 -15.60 2.81 -9.52
C GLN A 11 -15.48 4.33 -9.60
N HIS A 12 -14.45 4.88 -8.95
CA HIS A 12 -14.12 6.28 -9.08
C HIS A 12 -13.80 6.61 -10.55
N THR A 13 -14.15 7.82 -11.00
CA THR A 13 -14.00 8.24 -12.40
C THR A 13 -12.55 8.14 -12.90
N GLN A 14 -11.59 8.34 -12.00
CA GLN A 14 -10.16 8.28 -12.31
C GLN A 14 -9.58 6.87 -12.26
N TYR A 15 -10.25 5.93 -11.57
CA TYR A 15 -9.71 4.59 -11.32
C TYR A 15 -9.32 3.86 -12.60
N LYS A 16 -10.23 3.82 -13.59
CA LYS A 16 -9.99 3.16 -14.88
C LYS A 16 -8.81 3.74 -15.64
N GLY A 17 -8.56 5.05 -15.53
CA GLY A 17 -7.44 5.72 -16.20
C GLY A 17 -6.11 5.53 -15.46
N MET A 18 -6.15 5.31 -14.15
CA MET A 18 -4.96 5.12 -13.32
C MET A 18 -4.51 3.66 -13.25
N MET A 19 -5.44 2.70 -13.37
CA MET A 19 -5.16 1.26 -13.28
C MET A 19 -3.97 0.82 -14.17
N PRO A 20 -3.90 1.12 -15.49
CA PRO A 20 -2.75 0.71 -16.30
C PRO A 20 -1.43 1.36 -15.87
N ARG A 21 -1.48 2.55 -15.27
CA ARG A 21 -0.29 3.23 -14.76
C ARG A 21 0.22 2.59 -13.48
N TRP A 22 -0.69 2.23 -12.57
CA TRP A 22 -0.35 1.52 -11.34
C TRP A 22 0.28 0.17 -11.64
N GLU A 23 -0.30 -0.59 -12.57
CA GLU A 23 0.27 -1.85 -13.05
C GLU A 23 1.68 -1.66 -13.63
N TYR A 24 1.87 -0.63 -14.47
CA TYR A 24 3.19 -0.27 -14.98
C TYR A 24 4.19 0.05 -13.88
N TYR A 25 3.80 0.85 -12.87
CA TYR A 25 4.70 1.25 -11.78
C TYR A 25 5.12 0.08 -10.90
N ILE A 26 4.18 -0.76 -10.48
CA ILE A 26 4.51 -1.90 -9.62
C ILE A 26 5.37 -2.92 -10.35
N ARG A 27 5.05 -3.23 -11.61
CA ARG A 27 5.88 -4.13 -12.43
C ARG A 27 7.26 -3.54 -12.69
N SER A 28 7.39 -2.21 -12.86
CA SER A 28 8.69 -1.53 -12.98
C SER A 28 9.53 -1.66 -11.71
N TYR A 29 8.91 -1.55 -10.54
CA TYR A 29 9.57 -1.73 -9.25
C TYR A 29 9.92 -3.20 -8.95
N LEU A 30 9.04 -4.14 -9.32
CA LEU A 30 9.31 -5.56 -9.16
C LEU A 30 10.41 -6.04 -10.13
N GLY A 31 10.40 -5.53 -11.36
CA GLY A 31 11.35 -5.88 -12.40
C GLY A 31 11.28 -7.35 -12.80
N GLY A 32 12.34 -7.84 -13.44
CA GLY A 32 12.48 -9.25 -13.80
C GLY A 32 11.28 -9.77 -14.61
N LYS A 33 10.77 -10.95 -14.22
CA LYS A 33 9.64 -11.59 -14.90
C LYS A 33 8.36 -10.76 -14.86
N GLU A 34 8.06 -10.12 -13.73
CA GLU A 34 6.85 -9.31 -13.57
C GLU A 34 6.80 -8.14 -14.56
N TYR A 35 7.95 -7.54 -14.87
CA TYR A 35 8.06 -6.52 -15.89
C TYR A 35 7.97 -7.09 -17.31
N GLN A 36 8.64 -8.21 -17.56
CA GLN A 36 8.61 -8.88 -18.87
C GLN A 36 7.18 -9.29 -19.26
N ASP A 37 6.43 -9.86 -18.31
CA ASP A 37 5.04 -10.27 -18.51
C ASP A 37 4.10 -9.08 -18.74
N GLY A 38 4.50 -7.88 -18.31
CA GLY A 38 3.79 -6.62 -18.60
C GLY A 38 3.89 -6.15 -20.05
N LYS A 39 4.77 -6.74 -20.88
CA LYS A 39 4.91 -6.45 -22.32
C LYS A 39 5.04 -4.95 -22.64
N PHE A 40 5.82 -4.22 -21.85
CA PHE A 40 6.03 -2.78 -22.03
C PHE A 40 6.98 -2.41 -23.18
N LEU A 41 7.58 -3.41 -23.83
CA LEU A 41 8.39 -3.20 -25.03
C LEU A 41 7.46 -2.96 -26.22
N GLN A 42 7.72 -1.87 -26.96
CA GLN A 42 6.95 -1.57 -28.17
C GLN A 42 7.14 -2.66 -29.24
N GLU A 43 6.02 -3.21 -29.71
CA GLU A 43 5.94 -4.14 -30.84
C GLU A 43 6.20 -3.42 -32.16
N TYR A 44 6.90 -4.09 -33.10
CA TYR A 44 7.05 -3.59 -34.47
C TYR A 44 5.86 -4.02 -35.36
N GLN A 45 5.54 -3.22 -36.38
CA GLN A 45 4.34 -3.43 -37.22
C GLN A 45 4.27 -4.77 -37.95
N LEU A 46 5.41 -5.39 -38.27
CA LEU A 46 5.50 -6.65 -39.03
C LEU A 46 6.21 -7.77 -38.23
N GLU A 47 6.26 -7.64 -36.91
CA GLU A 47 6.90 -8.61 -36.03
C GLU A 47 5.96 -9.76 -35.68
N LEU A 48 6.47 -10.99 -35.72
CA LEU A 48 5.73 -12.15 -35.25
C LEU A 48 5.76 -12.23 -33.72
N GLU A 49 4.71 -12.76 -33.12
CA GLU A 49 4.62 -12.92 -31.65
C GLU A 49 5.83 -13.67 -31.06
N SER A 50 6.30 -14.72 -31.74
CA SER A 50 7.49 -15.48 -31.31
C SER A 50 8.81 -14.68 -31.38
N GLU A 51 8.89 -13.70 -32.28
CA GLU A 51 10.04 -12.79 -32.39
C GLU A 51 9.98 -11.74 -31.28
N TYR A 52 8.78 -11.22 -31.00
CA TYR A 52 8.54 -10.31 -29.90
C TYR A 52 8.91 -10.93 -28.54
N PHE A 53 8.47 -12.15 -28.26
CA PHE A 53 8.85 -12.85 -27.01
C PHE A 53 10.35 -13.10 -26.89
N LYS A 54 11.04 -13.39 -28.00
CA LYS A 54 12.51 -13.47 -28.01
C LYS A 54 13.12 -12.12 -27.65
N ARG A 55 12.62 -11.01 -28.21
CA ARG A 55 13.08 -9.67 -27.86
C ARG A 55 12.86 -9.34 -26.39
N LEU A 56 11.70 -9.66 -25.83
CA LEU A 56 11.44 -9.50 -24.41
C LEU A 56 12.46 -10.27 -23.55
N ALA A 57 12.78 -11.51 -23.92
CA ALA A 57 13.75 -12.33 -23.20
C ALA A 57 15.20 -11.83 -23.35
N TYR A 58 15.56 -11.29 -24.51
CA TYR A 58 16.92 -10.81 -24.80
C TYR A 58 17.16 -9.35 -24.44
N THR A 59 16.13 -8.58 -24.12
CA THR A 59 16.29 -7.19 -23.67
C THR A 59 16.65 -7.21 -22.20
N PRO A 60 17.90 -6.88 -21.80
CA PRO A 60 18.24 -6.76 -20.40
C PRO A 60 17.50 -5.55 -19.81
N LEU A 61 16.94 -5.73 -18.62
CA LEU A 61 16.38 -4.65 -17.82
C LEU A 61 17.09 -4.63 -16.48
N ASP A 62 17.86 -3.58 -16.24
CA ASP A 62 18.38 -3.27 -14.91
C ASP A 62 17.28 -2.57 -14.10
N ASN A 63 16.90 -3.16 -12.96
CA ASN A 63 15.84 -2.63 -12.12
C ASN A 63 16.31 -1.42 -11.29
N HIS A 64 16.54 -0.30 -11.99
CA HIS A 64 16.90 0.97 -11.36
C HIS A 64 15.79 1.55 -10.50
N ALA A 65 14.52 1.28 -10.83
CA ALA A 65 13.37 1.78 -10.07
C ALA A 65 13.42 1.30 -8.62
N ARG A 66 13.66 0.00 -8.41
CA ARG A 66 13.85 -0.57 -7.07
C ARG A 66 15.03 0.07 -6.33
N ASN A 67 16.19 0.13 -6.97
CA ASN A 67 17.39 0.69 -6.35
C ASN A 67 17.17 2.14 -5.89
N VAL A 68 16.52 2.97 -6.70
CA VAL A 68 16.23 4.36 -6.34
C VAL A 68 15.31 4.42 -5.13
N ILE A 69 14.21 3.66 -5.12
CA ILE A 69 13.25 3.64 -4.01
C ILE A 69 13.91 3.15 -2.72
N ASP A 70 14.68 2.07 -2.78
CA ASP A 70 15.39 1.51 -1.63
C ASP A 70 16.40 2.51 -1.04
N ILE A 71 17.13 3.23 -1.89
CA ILE A 71 18.05 4.29 -1.46
C ILE A 71 17.29 5.40 -0.74
N TYR A 72 16.20 5.91 -1.31
CA TYR A 72 15.39 6.95 -0.67
C TYR A 72 14.79 6.49 0.66
N SER A 73 14.25 5.27 0.72
CA SER A 73 13.72 4.68 1.95
C SER A 73 14.80 4.57 3.03
N SER A 74 16.01 4.13 2.66
CA SER A 74 17.14 4.03 3.59
C SER A 74 17.53 5.36 4.21
N PHE A 75 17.48 6.46 3.43
CA PHE A 75 17.76 7.79 3.92
C PHE A 75 16.66 8.33 4.82
N LEU A 76 15.39 8.16 4.40
CA LEU A 76 14.23 8.65 5.15
C LEU A 76 14.15 8.04 6.55
N PHE A 77 14.38 6.73 6.64
CA PHE A 77 14.28 5.98 7.89
C PHE A 77 15.64 5.69 8.55
N ARG A 78 16.66 6.48 8.19
CA ARG A 78 17.98 6.43 8.83
C ARG A 78 17.90 6.79 10.31
N VAL A 79 17.05 7.75 10.65
CA VAL A 79 16.76 8.17 12.02
C VAL A 79 15.35 7.68 12.35
N PRO A 80 15.15 6.93 13.45
CA PRO A 80 13.81 6.51 13.85
C PRO A 80 12.95 7.73 14.18
N PRO A 81 11.65 7.71 13.85
CA PRO A 81 10.76 8.84 14.12
C PRO A 81 10.50 8.98 15.63
N THR A 82 10.56 10.22 16.13
CA THR A 82 10.07 10.55 17.47
C THR A 82 8.55 10.72 17.42
N ARG A 83 7.82 10.03 18.29
CA ARG A 83 6.35 10.08 18.36
C ARG A 83 5.90 10.79 19.63
N GLU A 84 5.19 11.91 19.47
CA GLU A 84 4.52 12.60 20.57
C GLU A 84 3.08 12.11 20.65
N LEU A 85 2.81 11.19 21.57
CA LEU A 85 1.50 10.51 21.67
C LEU A 85 0.51 11.21 22.61
N GLY A 86 0.93 12.29 23.27
CA GLY A 86 0.08 13.09 24.16
C GLY A 86 -0.59 12.24 25.23
N THR A 87 -1.91 12.27 25.29
CA THR A 87 -2.73 11.53 26.26
C THR A 87 -2.67 10.00 26.10
N LEU A 88 -2.14 9.50 24.98
CA LEU A 88 -2.01 8.06 24.71
C LEU A 88 -0.70 7.49 25.23
N GLN A 89 0.23 8.33 25.71
CA GLN A 89 1.55 7.88 26.14
C GLN A 89 1.52 6.93 27.35
N ASP A 90 0.52 7.06 28.22
CA ASP A 90 0.35 6.21 29.40
C ASP A 90 -0.57 4.98 29.13
N ASP A 91 -1.03 4.78 27.88
CA ASP A 91 -1.93 3.69 27.52
C ASP A 91 -1.16 2.40 27.21
N PRO A 92 -1.36 1.30 27.97
CA PRO A 92 -0.68 0.04 27.73
C PRO A 92 -0.96 -0.58 26.36
N SER A 93 -2.07 -0.23 25.70
CA SER A 93 -2.39 -0.75 24.37
C SER A 93 -1.48 -0.18 23.28
N VAL A 94 -0.86 0.98 23.52
CA VAL A 94 0.03 1.64 22.56
C VAL A 94 1.32 0.87 22.38
N ASP A 95 1.96 0.43 23.46
CA ASP A 95 3.19 -0.36 23.37
C ASP A 95 2.94 -1.67 22.61
N GLN A 96 1.82 -2.34 22.91
CA GLN A 96 1.40 -3.55 22.19
C GLN A 96 1.15 -3.30 20.70
N PHE A 97 0.59 -2.14 20.36
CA PHE A 97 0.37 -1.74 18.97
C PHE A 97 1.67 -1.38 18.25
N LEU A 98 2.61 -0.72 18.93
CA LEU A 98 3.92 -0.37 18.35
C LEU A 98 4.75 -1.61 18.04
N ASP A 99 4.66 -2.62 18.90
CA ASP A 99 5.34 -3.92 18.71
C ASP A 99 4.65 -4.79 17.65
N ASP A 100 3.31 -4.79 17.61
CA ASP A 100 2.51 -5.57 16.68
C ASP A 100 1.25 -4.79 16.23
N CYS A 101 1.41 -4.07 15.11
CA CYS A 101 0.42 -3.13 14.61
C CYS A 101 -0.64 -3.75 13.69
N ASP A 102 -0.45 -4.99 13.24
CA ASP A 102 -1.26 -5.65 12.22
C ASP A 102 -1.68 -7.08 12.58
N TYR A 103 -1.37 -7.55 13.79
CA TYR A 103 -1.58 -8.93 14.26
C TYR A 103 -0.75 -10.00 13.51
N GLU A 104 0.22 -9.58 12.69
CA GLU A 104 1.18 -10.48 12.03
C GLU A 104 2.56 -10.44 12.71
N GLY A 105 2.70 -9.68 13.81
CA GLY A 105 3.94 -9.52 14.55
C GLY A 105 4.88 -8.50 13.94
N ARG A 106 4.38 -7.60 13.08
CA ARG A 106 5.18 -6.53 12.49
C ARG A 106 5.12 -5.28 13.36
N THR A 107 6.31 -4.77 13.71
CA THR A 107 6.43 -3.47 14.39
C THR A 107 5.87 -2.35 13.52
N PHE A 108 5.35 -1.31 14.16
CA PHE A 108 4.79 -0.15 13.46
C PHE A 108 5.82 0.54 12.55
N ASP A 109 7.09 0.59 12.94
CA ASP A 109 8.18 1.13 12.11
C ASP A 109 8.40 0.32 10.83
N ALA A 110 8.32 -1.02 10.91
CA ALA A 110 8.46 -1.89 9.75
C ALA A 110 7.28 -1.70 8.78
N LEU A 111 6.06 -1.65 9.32
CA LEU A 111 4.86 -1.39 8.51
C LEU A 111 4.95 -0.03 7.81
N MET A 112 5.40 1.02 8.50
CA MET A 112 5.53 2.35 7.89
C MET A 112 6.61 2.42 6.80
N ARG A 113 7.69 1.62 6.89
CA ARG A 113 8.67 1.50 5.79
C ARG A 113 8.03 0.88 4.55
N GLU A 114 7.21 -0.15 4.73
CA GLU A 114 6.49 -0.80 3.63
C GLU A 114 5.46 0.13 2.99
N VAL A 115 4.68 0.84 3.79
CA VAL A 115 3.76 1.90 3.32
C VAL A 115 4.51 2.92 2.47
N GLN A 116 5.67 3.38 2.93
CA GLN A 116 6.44 4.38 2.20
C GLN A 116 7.01 3.84 0.88
N ASN A 117 7.41 2.57 0.83
CA ASN A 117 7.82 1.93 -0.41
C ASN A 117 6.65 1.91 -1.41
N TYR A 118 5.48 1.44 -1.01
CA TYR A 118 4.29 1.46 -1.88
C TYR A 118 3.88 2.87 -2.28
N ALA A 119 3.95 3.84 -1.37
CA ALA A 119 3.66 5.24 -1.68
C ALA A 119 4.67 5.82 -2.70
N SER A 120 5.93 5.37 -2.67
CA SER A 120 6.93 5.78 -3.66
C SER A 120 6.71 5.13 -5.03
N VAL A 121 6.22 3.90 -5.06
CA VAL A 121 5.88 3.19 -6.30
C VAL A 121 4.61 3.77 -6.95
N TYR A 122 3.51 3.83 -6.20
CA TYR A 122 2.19 4.19 -6.74
C TYR A 122 1.86 5.69 -6.65
N GLY A 123 2.69 6.46 -5.94
CA GLY A 123 2.44 7.87 -5.59
C GLY A 123 1.55 8.06 -4.37
N HIS A 124 0.85 7.02 -3.91
CA HIS A 124 0.07 7.01 -2.68
C HIS A 124 -0.18 5.57 -2.22
N CYS A 125 -0.56 5.40 -0.96
CA CYS A 125 -0.92 4.12 -0.37
C CYS A 125 -2.04 4.36 0.65
N TRP A 126 -2.92 3.38 0.82
CA TRP A 126 -4.03 3.47 1.75
C TRP A 126 -3.71 2.66 2.99
N ILE A 127 -3.97 3.25 4.16
CA ILE A 127 -3.88 2.56 5.44
C ILE A 127 -5.27 2.60 6.05
N ILE A 128 -5.81 1.43 6.39
CA ILE A 128 -7.08 1.31 7.07
C ILE A 128 -6.79 0.89 8.51
N VAL A 129 -7.39 1.62 9.45
CA VAL A 129 -7.42 1.26 10.86
C VAL A 129 -8.76 0.59 11.12
N ASP A 130 -8.73 -0.63 11.63
CA ASP A 130 -9.94 -1.34 12.06
C ASP A 130 -9.80 -1.84 13.50
N LYS A 131 -10.92 -2.01 14.19
CA LYS A 131 -11.00 -2.59 15.54
C LYS A 131 -12.18 -3.56 15.57
N PRO A 132 -11.97 -4.84 15.94
CA PRO A 132 -13.05 -5.82 15.95
C PRO A 132 -14.14 -5.42 16.95
N SER A 133 -15.41 -5.59 16.55
CA SER A 133 -16.56 -5.37 17.43
C SER A 133 -16.65 -6.48 18.48
N THR A 134 -16.74 -6.12 19.76
CA THR A 134 -16.78 -7.10 20.85
C THR A 134 -17.91 -6.79 21.83
N ASN A 135 -18.35 -7.80 22.57
CA ASN A 135 -19.42 -7.70 23.57
C ASN A 135 -18.90 -7.22 24.94
N VAL A 136 -17.69 -6.68 24.96
CA VAL A 136 -16.98 -6.33 26.18
C VAL A 136 -17.43 -4.96 26.66
N MET A 137 -17.73 -4.83 27.94
CA MET A 137 -18.34 -3.62 28.50
C MET A 137 -17.32 -2.66 29.09
N THR A 138 -16.11 -3.14 29.41
CA THR A 138 -15.05 -2.34 30.05
C THR A 138 -13.76 -2.35 29.24
N ARG A 139 -13.02 -1.23 29.29
CA ARG A 139 -11.70 -1.11 28.64
C ARG A 139 -10.66 -2.08 29.21
N GLY A 140 -10.78 -2.45 30.49
CA GLY A 140 -9.88 -3.41 31.13
C GLY A 140 -10.03 -4.81 30.52
N GLU A 141 -11.27 -5.26 30.34
CA GLU A 141 -11.56 -6.54 29.68
C GLU A 141 -11.15 -6.52 28.20
N GLU A 142 -11.25 -5.37 27.51
CA GLU A 142 -10.76 -5.25 26.12
C GLU A 142 -9.24 -5.48 26.04
N LEU A 143 -8.49 -4.90 26.97
CA LEU A 143 -7.05 -5.06 27.10
C LEU A 143 -6.66 -6.50 27.45
N GLU A 144 -7.38 -7.15 28.38
CA GLU A 144 -7.12 -8.56 28.75
C GLU A 144 -7.36 -9.52 27.57
N GLN A 145 -8.34 -9.21 26.73
CA GLN A 145 -8.63 -9.99 25.52
C GLN A 145 -7.79 -9.57 24.31
N GLY A 146 -6.88 -8.61 24.46
CA GLY A 146 -6.00 -8.13 23.39
C GLY A 146 -6.76 -7.46 22.23
N ILE A 147 -7.95 -6.94 22.49
CA ILE A 147 -8.81 -6.26 21.51
C ILE A 147 -8.26 -4.86 21.30
N ARG A 148 -7.50 -4.69 20.21
CA ARG A 148 -6.87 -3.42 19.87
C ARG A 148 -7.10 -3.07 18.40
N PRO A 149 -7.01 -1.78 18.03
CA PRO A 149 -6.98 -1.39 16.64
C PRO A 149 -5.77 -2.01 15.94
N TYR A 150 -5.92 -2.31 14.65
CA TYR A 150 -4.85 -2.81 13.79
C TYR A 150 -4.87 -2.12 12.44
N LEU A 151 -3.74 -2.17 11.74
CA LEU A 151 -3.53 -1.54 10.45
C LEU A 151 -3.49 -2.57 9.33
N ASN A 152 -4.16 -2.24 8.24
CA ASN A 152 -4.03 -2.94 6.97
C ASN A 152 -3.60 -1.97 5.88
N ILE A 153 -2.62 -2.42 5.08
CA ILE A 153 -2.16 -1.70 3.90
C ILE A 153 -3.00 -2.13 2.70
N TYR A 154 -3.51 -1.16 1.94
CA TYR A 154 -4.17 -1.39 0.67
C TYR A 154 -3.44 -0.65 -0.45
N THR A 155 -3.08 -1.39 -1.49
CA THR A 155 -2.60 -0.79 -2.74
C THR A 155 -3.75 -0.07 -3.44
N PRO A 156 -3.46 0.97 -4.25
CA PRO A 156 -4.49 1.70 -4.98
C PRO A 156 -5.36 0.83 -5.89
N GLU A 157 -4.80 -0.28 -6.38
CA GLU A 157 -5.52 -1.27 -7.20
C GLU A 157 -6.65 -1.99 -6.44
N ASN A 158 -6.59 -2.03 -5.10
CA ASN A 158 -7.61 -2.64 -4.26
C ASN A 158 -8.71 -1.66 -3.82
N VAL A 159 -8.56 -0.35 -4.11
CA VAL A 159 -9.51 0.69 -3.71
C VAL A 159 -10.23 1.24 -4.94
N LEU A 160 -11.42 0.70 -5.20
CA LEU A 160 -12.20 0.95 -6.42
C LEU A 160 -12.84 2.34 -6.46
N ASP A 161 -13.35 2.80 -5.32
CA ASP A 161 -14.07 4.07 -5.20
C ASP A 161 -13.66 4.82 -3.95
N TRP A 162 -13.55 6.14 -4.06
CA TRP A 162 -13.21 7.03 -2.96
C TRP A 162 -13.84 8.39 -3.19
N LYS A 163 -14.07 9.13 -2.11
CA LYS A 163 -14.56 10.51 -2.16
C LYS A 163 -13.74 11.35 -1.20
N TYR A 164 -13.29 12.49 -1.67
CA TYR A 164 -12.66 13.49 -0.82
C TYR A 164 -13.41 14.82 -0.96
N THR A 165 -13.51 15.55 0.14
CA THR A 165 -14.05 16.91 0.18
C THR A 165 -12.99 17.76 0.85
N ARG A 166 -12.57 18.84 0.17
CA ARG A 166 -11.66 19.81 0.81
C ARG A 166 -12.45 20.66 1.80
N SER A 167 -11.85 20.91 2.95
CA SER A 167 -12.43 21.87 3.90
C SER A 167 -12.39 23.29 3.32
N PRO A 168 -13.38 24.16 3.64
CA PRO A 168 -13.38 25.55 3.20
C PRO A 168 -12.13 26.34 3.64
N GLN A 169 -11.53 25.94 4.76
CA GLN A 169 -10.32 26.56 5.30
C GLN A 169 -9.01 26.04 4.70
N GLY A 170 -9.06 25.11 3.74
CA GLY A 170 -7.85 24.61 3.08
C GLY A 170 -7.03 23.67 3.95
N TYR A 171 -7.59 22.49 4.19
CA TYR A 171 -6.89 21.23 4.41
C TYR A 171 -7.66 20.15 3.63
#